data_AF-A0A2G6HGV4-F1
#
_entry.id   AF-A0A2G6HGV4-F1
#
_cell.length_a   1.000
_cell.length_b   1.000
_cell.length_c   1.000
_cell.angle_alpha   90.00
_cell.angle_beta   90.00
_cell.angle_gamma   90.00
#
_symmetry.space_group_name_H-M   'P 1'
#
loop_
_entity.id
_entity.type
_entity.pdbx_description
1 polymer ?
#
loop_
_entity_poly.entity_id
_entity_poly.type
_entity_poly.pdbx_seq_one_letter_code
_entity_poly.pdbx_strand_id
1 'polypeptide(L)'
;MMGIVIVSILAVGLGVIDHAWKHQYWRERVRLWRGDLLERPATPKEGKHKKKRRNAACMHQRVSMSMKSADLALLVSDVATRLRAGAPQARAWQRAWEHGGFGECGPISDEGIPLVVETLSKPVSLRSFRPCPNAECTLWACLWGHLRKGIRQRTPSGKARLSAARTLVAACRFTACLGAPLAEVLDMIADGIDEAEAAEDARQIARSGPQTSARVLTLLPMIGVGGAELLGAAPIERFFDGGVGTVSFVIGIACFLIGHSISRIMLRSAFRADASIDPAILCDLARAGLESGASIPATLKALGHASGEKALERVSQEILYGVEWKIAWRPLPKGSELIARALEGAWCEGASPLPVLARSAQQLRTRRMSDARTQAEKLGVRLVLPLGVFLLPAFVALAVIPVIVHIAEGGFGW
;
A
#
# COMPACT_ATOMS: atom_id res chain seq x y z
N MET A 1 -17.49 39.72 11.71
CA MET A 1 -16.31 40.06 10.87
C MET A 1 -15.11 39.12 11.10
N MET A 2 -14.86 38.64 12.34
CA MET A 2 -13.75 37.70 12.65
C MET A 2 -13.83 36.30 12.00
N GLY A 3 -15.01 35.70 11.82
CA GLY A 3 -15.14 34.37 11.23
C GLY A 3 -14.72 34.28 9.75
N ILE A 4 -14.76 35.41 9.03
CA ILE A 4 -14.41 35.49 7.60
C ILE A 4 -12.89 35.46 7.41
N VAL A 5 -12.12 36.00 8.35
CA VAL A 5 -10.65 36.03 8.28
C VAL A 5 -10.07 34.63 8.49
N ILE A 6 -10.64 33.85 9.41
CA ILE A 6 -10.21 32.46 9.67
C ILE A 6 -10.55 31.53 8.50
N VAL A 7 -11.75 31.67 7.91
CA VAL A 7 -12.15 30.93 6.71
C VAL A 7 -11.29 31.34 5.50
N SER A 8 -10.91 32.61 5.38
CA SER A 8 -10.05 33.08 4.29
C SER A 8 -8.60 32.59 4.42
N ILE A 9 -8.05 32.56 5.64
CA ILE A 9 -6.69 32.03 5.87
C ILE A 9 -6.65 30.51 5.68
N LEU A 10 -7.69 29.78 6.13
CA LEU A 10 -7.86 28.35 5.83
C LEU A 10 -8.02 28.09 4.33
N ALA A 11 -8.81 28.92 3.61
CA ALA A 11 -9.05 28.77 2.18
C ALA A 11 -7.82 29.12 1.32
N VAL A 12 -7.01 30.11 1.70
CA VAL A 12 -5.77 30.47 1.01
C VAL A 12 -4.69 29.39 1.23
N GLY A 13 -4.57 28.87 2.46
CA GLY A 13 -3.66 27.75 2.76
C GLY A 13 -4.04 26.44 2.05
N LEU A 14 -5.34 26.14 1.96
CA LEU A 14 -5.86 25.02 1.15
C LEU A 14 -5.70 25.27 -0.36
N GLY A 15 -5.92 26.50 -0.82
CA GLY A 15 -5.92 26.89 -2.25
C GLY A 15 -4.53 26.97 -2.88
N VAL A 16 -3.51 27.43 -2.16
CA VAL A 16 -2.11 27.47 -2.67
C VAL A 16 -1.54 26.05 -2.86
N ILE A 17 -1.97 25.10 -2.03
CA ILE A 17 -1.58 23.68 -2.16
C ILE A 17 -2.41 22.97 -3.23
N ASP A 18 -3.71 23.30 -3.34
CA ASP A 18 -4.60 22.76 -4.36
C ASP A 18 -4.18 23.23 -5.77
N HIS A 19 -3.77 24.49 -5.95
CA HIS A 19 -3.36 25.01 -7.26
C HIS A 19 -2.01 24.46 -7.75
N ALA A 20 -1.10 24.07 -6.84
CA ALA A 20 0.17 23.43 -7.18
C ALA A 20 0.04 21.92 -7.48
N TRP A 21 -1.05 21.26 -7.04
CA TRP A 21 -1.22 19.80 -7.15
C TRP A 21 -2.33 19.36 -8.11
N LYS A 22 -3.35 20.19 -8.35
CA LYS A 22 -4.60 19.77 -9.01
C LYS A 22 -4.58 19.95 -10.54
N HIS A 23 -3.62 20.69 -11.11
CA HIS A 23 -3.65 21.04 -12.54
C HIS A 23 -3.23 19.92 -13.51
N GLN A 24 -2.49 18.89 -13.05
CA GLN A 24 -2.09 17.74 -13.88
C GLN A 24 -2.96 16.47 -13.72
N TYR A 25 -3.66 16.27 -12.60
CA TYR A 25 -4.20 14.95 -12.24
C TYR A 25 -5.72 14.77 -12.42
N TRP A 26 -6.50 15.86 -12.48
CA TRP A 26 -7.97 15.78 -12.38
C TRP A 26 -8.73 15.79 -13.72
N ARG A 27 -8.13 16.30 -14.82
CA ARG A 27 -8.85 16.47 -16.09
C ARG A 27 -9.02 15.21 -16.94
N GLU A 28 -8.23 14.15 -16.73
CA GLU A 28 -8.35 12.87 -17.45
C GLU A 28 -9.28 11.84 -16.78
N ARG A 29 -9.45 11.89 -15.45
CA ARG A 29 -10.21 10.86 -14.71
C ARG A 29 -11.73 10.99 -14.73
N VAL A 30 -12.27 12.18 -15.01
CA VAL A 30 -13.74 12.40 -15.04
C VAL A 30 -14.36 11.93 -16.36
N ARG A 31 -13.58 11.81 -17.43
CA ARG A 31 -14.04 11.25 -18.73
C ARG A 31 -14.09 9.72 -18.75
N LEU A 32 -13.18 9.04 -18.05
CA LEU A 32 -13.12 7.56 -17.98
C LEU A 32 -14.21 6.91 -17.09
N TRP A 33 -14.81 7.66 -16.16
CA TRP A 33 -15.78 7.10 -15.21
C TRP A 33 -17.21 6.96 -15.77
N ARG A 34 -17.51 7.57 -16.92
CA ARG A 34 -18.90 7.67 -17.44
C ARG A 34 -19.23 6.70 -18.58
N GLY A 35 -18.25 5.95 -19.10
CA GLY A 35 -18.41 5.11 -20.31
C GLY A 35 -18.66 3.61 -20.12
N ASP A 36 -18.30 3.03 -18.97
CA ASP A 36 -18.20 1.55 -18.82
C ASP A 36 -19.43 0.87 -18.18
N LEU A 37 -20.62 1.48 -18.25
CA LEU A 37 -21.80 1.04 -17.49
C LEU A 37 -22.82 0.19 -18.27
N LEU A 38 -22.51 -0.30 -19.47
CA LEU A 38 -23.46 -1.12 -20.24
C LEU A 38 -22.91 -2.50 -20.61
N GLU A 39 -23.57 -3.48 -19.99
CA GLU A 39 -23.82 -4.86 -20.42
C GLU A 39 -22.70 -5.90 -20.32
N ARG A 40 -22.88 -6.89 -19.41
CA ARG A 40 -22.69 -8.33 -19.70
C ARG A 40 -23.53 -9.24 -18.78
N PRO A 41 -24.00 -10.40 -19.29
CA PRO A 41 -25.15 -11.13 -18.76
C PRO A 41 -24.82 -12.14 -17.65
N ALA A 42 -25.86 -12.56 -16.92
CA ALA A 42 -25.82 -13.49 -15.81
C ALA A 42 -25.67 -14.96 -16.25
N THR A 43 -24.85 -15.74 -15.53
CA THR A 43 -24.70 -17.19 -15.72
C THR A 43 -25.52 -18.01 -14.71
N PRO A 44 -25.92 -19.27 -15.03
CA PRO A 44 -27.00 -19.98 -14.34
C PRO A 44 -26.58 -20.71 -13.05
N LYS A 45 -27.59 -21.13 -12.29
CA LYS A 45 -27.53 -21.57 -10.89
C LYS A 45 -27.28 -23.07 -10.72
N GLU A 46 -26.16 -23.45 -10.10
CA GLU A 46 -25.99 -24.77 -9.45
C GLU A 46 -26.32 -24.67 -7.94
N GLY A 47 -27.41 -25.34 -7.54
CA GLY A 47 -28.21 -24.96 -6.37
C GLY A 47 -28.19 -25.85 -5.14
N LYS A 48 -27.58 -27.05 -5.11
CA LYS A 48 -27.79 -27.97 -3.96
C LYS A 48 -26.54 -28.46 -3.22
N HIS A 49 -25.37 -28.56 -3.86
CA HIS A 49 -24.10 -28.85 -3.15
C HIS A 49 -23.46 -27.66 -2.42
N LYS A 50 -23.92 -26.42 -2.69
CA LYS A 50 -23.36 -25.19 -2.11
C LYS A 50 -23.64 -24.99 -0.62
N LYS A 51 -24.76 -25.50 -0.09
CA LYS A 51 -25.21 -25.18 1.28
C LYS A 51 -24.29 -25.79 2.36
N LYS A 52 -23.81 -27.03 2.15
CA LYS A 52 -22.92 -27.74 3.08
C LYS A 52 -21.48 -27.22 3.06
N ARG A 53 -20.96 -26.81 1.88
CA ARG A 53 -19.65 -26.13 1.73
C ARG A 53 -19.62 -24.69 2.28
N ARG A 54 -20.76 -23.98 2.31
CA ARG A 54 -20.85 -22.55 2.70
C ARG A 54 -20.79 -22.31 4.21
N ASN A 55 -21.19 -23.27 5.04
CA ASN A 55 -21.16 -23.11 6.50
C ASN A 55 -19.74 -23.29 7.07
N ALA A 56 -18.91 -24.16 6.50
CA ALA A 56 -17.49 -24.27 6.83
C ALA A 56 -16.70 -23.02 6.40
N ALA A 57 -17.05 -22.43 5.24
CA ALA A 57 -16.36 -21.27 4.70
C ALA A 57 -16.38 -20.01 5.61
N CYS A 58 -17.44 -19.75 6.39
CA CYS A 58 -17.49 -18.57 7.28
C CYS A 58 -16.70 -18.81 8.60
N MET A 59 -16.43 -20.07 8.98
CA MET A 59 -15.65 -20.43 10.17
C MET A 59 -14.15 -20.59 9.85
N HIS A 60 -13.81 -21.27 8.75
CA HIS A 60 -12.43 -21.39 8.24
C HIS A 60 -11.79 -20.05 7.88
N GLN A 61 -12.60 -19.09 7.40
CA GLN A 61 -12.14 -17.75 7.04
C GLN A 61 -11.87 -16.83 8.25
N ARG A 62 -12.23 -17.27 9.47
CA ARG A 62 -12.02 -16.51 10.71
C ARG A 62 -10.62 -16.78 11.31
N VAL A 63 -10.02 -17.95 11.04
CA VAL A 63 -8.70 -18.37 11.56
C VAL A 63 -7.55 -17.99 10.61
N SER A 64 -7.74 -18.08 9.28
CA SER A 64 -6.66 -17.80 8.30
C SER A 64 -6.28 -16.32 8.11
N MET A 65 -6.99 -15.37 8.75
CA MET A 65 -6.79 -13.92 8.51
C MET A 65 -5.78 -13.20 9.43
N SER A 66 -5.06 -13.95 10.27
CA SER A 66 -3.97 -13.39 11.11
C SER A 66 -2.57 -13.52 10.51
N MET A 67 -2.39 -14.12 9.33
CA MET A 67 -1.07 -14.26 8.70
C MET A 67 -0.43 -12.89 8.41
N LYS A 68 0.87 -12.74 8.75
CA LYS A 68 1.77 -11.62 8.39
C LYS A 68 2.42 -11.86 7.02
N SER A 69 3.26 -10.92 6.56
CA SER A 69 4.10 -11.08 5.36
C SER A 69 5.17 -12.15 5.55
N ALA A 70 5.90 -12.12 6.67
CA ALA A 70 6.90 -13.14 7.03
C ALA A 70 6.32 -14.57 7.03
N ASP A 71 5.10 -14.74 7.54
CA ASP A 71 4.41 -16.04 7.54
C ASP A 71 4.18 -16.56 6.10
N LEU A 72 3.93 -15.66 5.13
CA LEU A 72 3.81 -16.03 3.72
C LEU A 72 5.18 -16.39 3.12
N ALA A 73 6.26 -15.69 3.48
CA ALA A 73 7.61 -16.04 3.01
C ALA A 73 7.99 -17.45 3.46
N LEU A 74 7.85 -17.76 4.76
CA LEU A 74 8.13 -19.09 5.32
C LEU A 74 7.26 -20.18 4.67
N LEU A 75 5.96 -19.90 4.48
CA LEU A 75 5.06 -20.84 3.81
C LEU A 75 5.52 -21.14 2.39
N VAL A 76 5.90 -20.11 1.64
CA VAL A 76 6.35 -20.22 0.25
C VAL A 76 7.66 -21.00 0.15
N SER A 77 8.62 -20.74 1.04
CA SER A 77 9.89 -21.49 1.11
C SER A 77 9.68 -22.97 1.50
N ASP A 78 8.77 -23.27 2.42
CA ASP A 78 8.44 -24.68 2.76
C ASP A 78 7.79 -25.39 1.56
N VAL A 79 6.88 -24.72 0.84
CA VAL A 79 6.30 -25.28 -0.40
C VAL A 79 7.38 -25.53 -1.45
N ALA A 80 8.27 -24.57 -1.69
CA ALA A 80 9.39 -24.72 -2.63
C ALA A 80 10.28 -25.92 -2.27
N THR A 81 10.61 -26.06 -0.99
CA THR A 81 11.40 -27.19 -0.46
C THR A 81 10.70 -28.53 -0.73
N ARG A 82 9.40 -28.62 -0.51
CA ARG A 82 8.61 -29.84 -0.74
C ARG A 82 8.49 -30.18 -2.24
N LEU A 83 8.33 -29.17 -3.09
CA LEU A 83 8.32 -29.35 -4.55
C LEU A 83 9.66 -29.93 -5.05
N ARG A 84 10.79 -29.43 -4.53
CA ARG A 84 12.12 -30.00 -4.84
C ARG A 84 12.28 -31.45 -4.38
N ALA A 85 11.65 -31.80 -3.26
CA ALA A 85 11.58 -33.19 -2.79
C ALA A 85 10.62 -34.07 -3.62
N GLY A 86 10.05 -33.57 -4.73
CA GLY A 86 9.17 -34.31 -5.62
C GLY A 86 7.72 -34.41 -5.13
N ALA A 87 7.32 -33.65 -4.11
CA ALA A 87 5.93 -33.63 -3.68
C ALA A 87 5.03 -33.00 -4.75
N PRO A 88 3.87 -33.60 -5.08
CA PRO A 88 2.88 -32.96 -5.92
C PRO A 88 2.47 -31.60 -5.33
N GLN A 89 2.32 -30.57 -6.17
CA GLN A 89 2.04 -29.19 -5.76
C GLN A 89 0.87 -29.08 -4.78
N ALA A 90 -0.21 -29.84 -5.02
CA ALA A 90 -1.36 -29.84 -4.12
C ALA A 90 -1.02 -30.30 -2.69
N ARG A 91 -0.20 -31.36 -2.59
CA ARG A 91 0.24 -31.93 -1.31
C ARG A 91 1.30 -31.05 -0.63
N ALA A 92 2.16 -30.40 -1.42
CA ALA A 92 3.14 -29.44 -0.91
C ALA A 92 2.43 -28.27 -0.20
N TRP A 93 1.42 -27.67 -0.83
CA TRP A 93 0.59 -26.62 -0.22
C TRP A 93 -0.13 -27.10 1.04
N GLN A 94 -0.78 -28.25 1.01
CA GLN A 94 -1.51 -28.78 2.17
C GLN A 94 -0.58 -28.97 3.37
N ARG A 95 0.55 -29.65 3.18
CA ARG A 95 1.50 -29.93 4.26
C ARG A 95 2.16 -28.68 4.81
N ALA A 96 2.55 -27.73 3.94
CA ALA A 96 3.15 -26.49 4.40
C ALA A 96 2.16 -25.63 5.21
N TRP A 97 0.89 -25.66 4.82
CA TRP A 97 -0.19 -24.96 5.52
C TRP A 97 -0.46 -25.55 6.91
N GLU A 98 -0.50 -26.88 7.01
CA GLU A 98 -0.62 -27.61 8.27
C GLU A 98 0.58 -27.35 9.17
N HIS A 99 1.80 -27.41 8.62
CA HIS A 99 3.04 -27.18 9.37
C HIS A 99 3.13 -25.76 9.94
N GLY A 100 2.66 -24.75 9.19
CA GLY A 100 2.59 -23.37 9.66
C GLY A 100 1.48 -23.10 10.68
N GLY A 101 0.63 -24.08 11.01
CA GLY A 101 -0.44 -23.91 12.00
C GLY A 101 -1.59 -23.00 11.54
N PHE A 102 -1.79 -22.83 10.23
CA PHE A 102 -2.79 -21.92 9.66
C PHE A 102 -4.19 -22.54 9.50
N GLY A 103 -4.41 -23.73 10.08
CA GLY A 103 -5.63 -24.51 9.97
C GLY A 103 -5.72 -25.31 8.67
N GLU A 104 -6.92 -25.44 8.09
CA GLU A 104 -7.09 -26.13 6.81
C GLU A 104 -6.81 -25.19 5.62
N CYS A 105 -5.97 -25.64 4.69
CA CYS A 105 -5.63 -24.92 3.45
C CYS A 105 -6.85 -24.73 2.52
N GLY A 106 -7.80 -25.66 2.57
CA GLY A 106 -8.97 -25.69 1.69
C GLY A 106 -8.65 -26.21 0.28
N PRO A 107 -9.55 -25.98 -0.69
CA PRO A 107 -9.36 -26.45 -2.06
C PRO A 107 -8.28 -25.65 -2.80
N ILE A 108 -7.61 -26.34 -3.72
CA ILE A 108 -6.58 -25.78 -4.61
C ILE A 108 -7.22 -25.61 -5.99
N SER A 109 -6.96 -24.48 -6.65
CA SER A 109 -7.46 -24.18 -7.99
C SER A 109 -6.79 -25.05 -9.05
N ASP A 110 -7.34 -25.06 -10.26
CA ASP A 110 -6.77 -25.78 -11.40
C ASP A 110 -5.39 -25.23 -11.80
N GLU A 111 -5.10 -23.97 -11.45
CA GLU A 111 -3.79 -23.32 -11.60
C GLU A 111 -2.81 -23.67 -10.45
N GLY A 112 -3.20 -24.58 -9.54
CA GLY A 112 -2.38 -25.05 -8.43
C GLY A 112 -2.25 -24.07 -7.27
N ILE A 113 -3.21 -23.15 -7.10
CA ILE A 113 -3.18 -22.08 -6.09
C ILE A 113 -4.21 -22.35 -5.00
N PRO A 114 -3.86 -22.29 -3.71
CA PRO A 114 -4.86 -22.35 -2.64
C PRO A 114 -5.87 -21.21 -2.75
N LEU A 115 -7.17 -21.52 -2.68
CA LEU A 115 -8.24 -20.53 -2.77
C LEU A 115 -8.14 -19.43 -1.68
N VAL A 116 -7.54 -19.77 -0.54
CA VAL A 116 -7.26 -18.82 0.54
C VAL A 116 -6.26 -17.75 0.09
N VAL A 117 -5.19 -18.14 -0.61
CA VAL A 117 -4.18 -17.21 -1.16
C VAL A 117 -4.80 -16.33 -2.24
N GLU A 118 -5.63 -16.89 -3.13
CA GLU A 118 -6.37 -16.08 -4.11
C GLU A 118 -7.26 -15.04 -3.43
N THR A 119 -7.89 -15.40 -2.32
CA THR A 119 -8.73 -14.48 -1.54
C THR A 119 -7.91 -13.37 -0.90
N LEU A 120 -6.68 -13.67 -0.44
CA LEU A 120 -5.75 -12.69 0.11
C LEU A 120 -5.25 -11.68 -0.93
N SER A 121 -5.16 -12.08 -2.20
CA SER A 121 -4.72 -11.21 -3.31
C SER A 121 -5.76 -10.13 -3.70
N LYS A 122 -7.01 -10.28 -3.25
CA LYS A 122 -8.14 -9.39 -3.61
C LYS A 122 -8.27 -8.22 -2.61
N PRO A 123 -8.39 -6.97 -3.10
CA PRO A 123 -8.62 -5.83 -2.23
C PRO A 123 -10.02 -5.91 -1.61
N VAL A 124 -10.13 -5.59 -0.32
CA VAL A 124 -11.42 -5.53 0.38
C VAL A 124 -12.20 -4.32 -0.11
N SER A 125 -13.34 -4.57 -0.74
CA SER A 125 -14.25 -3.53 -1.26
C SER A 125 -15.64 -3.69 -0.68
N LEU A 126 -16.35 -2.59 -0.42
CA LEU A 126 -17.75 -2.67 0.02
C LEU A 126 -18.63 -3.44 -0.99
N ARG A 127 -18.28 -3.42 -2.28
CA ARG A 127 -18.97 -4.20 -3.32
C ARG A 127 -18.81 -5.72 -3.16
N SER A 128 -17.72 -6.18 -2.54
CA SER A 128 -17.49 -7.61 -2.28
C SER A 128 -18.13 -8.08 -0.96
N PHE A 129 -18.80 -7.20 -0.22
CA PHE A 129 -19.46 -7.57 1.02
C PHE A 129 -20.59 -8.56 0.74
N ARG A 130 -20.53 -9.72 1.40
CA ARG A 130 -21.60 -10.71 1.43
C ARG A 130 -21.93 -10.97 2.91
N PRO A 131 -23.18 -10.75 3.35
CA PRO A 131 -23.56 -11.13 4.71
C PRO A 131 -23.42 -12.66 4.87
N CYS A 132 -22.88 -13.11 6.01
CA CYS A 132 -22.81 -14.55 6.26
C CYS A 132 -24.24 -15.10 6.37
N PRO A 133 -24.53 -16.27 5.80
CA PRO A 133 -25.86 -16.88 5.83
C PRO A 133 -26.22 -17.51 7.19
N ASN A 134 -25.34 -17.42 8.19
CA ASN A 134 -25.62 -17.94 9.53
C ASN A 134 -26.61 -17.02 10.26
N ALA A 135 -27.72 -17.59 10.74
CA ALA A 135 -28.78 -16.88 11.45
C ALA A 135 -28.29 -16.20 12.75
N GLU A 136 -27.22 -16.69 13.34
CA GLU A 136 -26.62 -16.12 14.57
C GLU A 136 -25.75 -14.87 14.30
N CYS A 137 -25.34 -14.64 13.04
CA CYS A 137 -24.53 -13.48 12.69
C CYS A 137 -25.42 -12.32 12.25
N THR A 138 -25.49 -11.27 13.06
CA THR A 138 -26.19 -10.04 12.65
C THR A 138 -25.49 -9.40 11.45
N LEU A 139 -26.29 -8.76 10.58
CA LEU A 139 -25.77 -8.05 9.42
C LEU A 139 -24.73 -6.99 9.81
N TRP A 140 -24.95 -6.32 10.95
CA TRP A 140 -24.00 -5.39 11.55
C TRP A 140 -22.69 -6.06 11.96
N ALA A 141 -22.70 -7.23 12.61
CA ALA A 141 -21.48 -7.94 12.96
C ALA A 141 -20.67 -8.35 11.71
N CYS A 142 -21.34 -8.82 10.66
CA CYS A 142 -20.68 -9.12 9.38
C CYS A 142 -20.08 -7.86 8.73
N LEU A 143 -20.83 -6.76 8.69
CA LEU A 143 -20.40 -5.49 8.11
C LEU A 143 -19.20 -4.91 8.87
N TRP A 144 -19.26 -4.92 10.21
CA TRP A 144 -18.15 -4.50 11.07
C TRP A 144 -16.90 -5.37 10.86
N GLY A 145 -17.05 -6.68 10.75
CA GLY A 145 -15.95 -7.59 10.40
C GLY A 145 -15.32 -7.24 9.05
N HIS A 146 -16.15 -6.94 8.04
CA HIS A 146 -15.69 -6.55 6.71
C HIS A 146 -14.98 -5.18 6.70
N LEU A 147 -15.52 -4.19 7.43
CA LEU A 147 -14.88 -2.88 7.61
C LEU A 147 -13.54 -3.00 8.33
N ARG A 148 -13.45 -3.78 9.41
CA ARG A 148 -12.18 -4.07 10.11
C ARG A 148 -11.14 -4.70 9.18
N LYS A 149 -11.54 -5.62 8.29
CA LYS A 149 -10.64 -6.17 7.26
C LYS A 149 -10.14 -5.09 6.30
N GLY A 150 -11.02 -4.21 5.85
CA GLY A 150 -10.66 -3.08 4.99
C GLY A 150 -9.70 -2.10 5.68
N ILE A 151 -9.90 -1.81 6.97
CA ILE A 151 -8.99 -0.99 7.77
C ILE A 151 -7.63 -1.68 7.93
N ARG A 152 -7.62 -2.98 8.24
CA ARG A 152 -6.37 -3.76 8.40
C ARG A 152 -5.58 -3.86 7.10
N GLN A 153 -6.23 -3.94 5.93
CA GLN A 153 -5.52 -3.91 4.64
C GLN A 153 -4.88 -2.56 4.32
N ARG A 154 -5.33 -1.46 4.95
CA ARG A 154 -4.75 -0.12 4.73
C ARG A 154 -3.47 0.11 5.53
N THR A 155 -3.16 -0.73 6.52
CA THR A 155 -1.89 -0.65 7.26
C THR A 155 -0.71 -1.05 6.37
N PRO A 156 0.53 -0.61 6.67
CA PRO A 156 1.72 -1.02 5.92
C PRO A 156 1.84 -2.54 5.77
N SER A 157 1.72 -3.29 6.87
CA SER A 157 1.76 -4.76 6.86
C SER A 157 0.60 -5.38 6.06
N GLY A 158 -0.59 -4.76 6.09
CA GLY A 158 -1.73 -5.18 5.30
C GLY A 158 -1.51 -5.04 3.79
N LYS A 159 -0.88 -3.94 3.36
CA LYS A 159 -0.47 -3.71 1.97
C LYS A 159 0.64 -4.67 1.53
N ALA A 160 1.66 -4.86 2.36
CA ALA A 160 2.77 -5.79 2.08
C ALA A 160 2.24 -7.21 1.82
N ARG A 161 1.36 -7.70 2.71
CA ARG A 161 0.70 -9.00 2.56
C ARG A 161 -0.16 -9.11 1.29
N LEU A 162 -0.94 -8.06 0.97
CA LEU A 162 -1.74 -8.03 -0.26
C LEU A 162 -0.84 -8.09 -1.50
N SER A 163 0.28 -7.36 -1.48
CA SER A 163 1.27 -7.38 -2.56
C SER A 163 1.89 -8.76 -2.72
N ALA A 164 2.40 -9.34 -1.63
CA ALA A 164 2.99 -10.69 -1.60
C ALA A 164 2.01 -11.75 -2.14
N ALA A 165 0.75 -11.72 -1.70
CA ALA A 165 -0.29 -12.63 -2.18
C ALA A 165 -0.57 -12.46 -3.68
N ARG A 166 -0.58 -11.23 -4.21
CA ARG A 166 -0.73 -10.98 -5.66
C ARG A 166 0.45 -11.51 -6.45
N THR A 167 1.67 -11.26 -5.97
CA THR A 167 2.90 -11.76 -6.58
C THR A 167 2.90 -13.28 -6.63
N LEU A 168 2.53 -13.93 -5.52
CA LEU A 168 2.42 -15.39 -5.42
C LEU A 168 1.38 -15.96 -6.38
N VAL A 169 0.17 -15.39 -6.44
CA VAL A 169 -0.87 -15.82 -7.39
C VAL A 169 -0.38 -15.71 -8.83
N ALA A 170 0.24 -14.60 -9.18
CA ALA A 170 0.75 -14.39 -10.53
C ALA A 170 1.89 -15.36 -10.88
N ALA A 171 2.82 -15.60 -9.96
CA ALA A 171 3.88 -16.57 -10.16
C ALA A 171 3.34 -17.99 -10.41
N CYS A 172 2.39 -18.45 -9.59
CA CYS A 172 1.79 -19.77 -9.79
C CYS A 172 1.04 -19.87 -11.12
N ARG A 173 0.30 -18.83 -11.53
CA ARG A 173 -0.34 -18.77 -12.85
C ARG A 173 0.67 -18.82 -13.98
N PHE A 174 1.75 -18.05 -13.85
CA PHE A 174 2.82 -17.99 -14.83
C PHE A 174 3.49 -19.36 -15.01
N THR A 175 3.84 -20.03 -13.91
CA THR A 175 4.44 -21.37 -13.95
C THR A 175 3.46 -22.42 -14.46
N ALA A 176 2.17 -22.32 -14.11
CA ALA A 176 1.14 -23.22 -14.64
C ALA A 176 0.96 -23.06 -16.16
N CYS A 177 1.12 -21.84 -16.70
CA CYS A 177 1.05 -21.58 -18.14
C CYS A 177 2.26 -22.10 -18.92
N LEU A 178 3.47 -21.97 -18.37
CA LEU A 178 4.72 -22.30 -19.08
C LEU A 178 5.31 -23.67 -18.71
N GLY A 179 4.88 -24.28 -17.62
CA GLY A 179 5.55 -25.45 -17.04
C GLY A 179 6.91 -25.13 -16.40
N ALA A 180 7.18 -23.87 -16.09
CA ALA A 180 8.44 -23.41 -15.49
C ALA A 180 8.63 -23.94 -14.05
N PRO A 181 9.88 -24.10 -13.57
CA PRO A 181 10.16 -24.66 -12.24
C PRO A 181 9.62 -23.77 -11.11
N LEU A 182 8.43 -24.11 -10.61
CA LEU A 182 7.72 -23.35 -9.58
C LEU A 182 8.55 -23.14 -8.31
N ALA A 183 9.36 -24.12 -7.90
CA ALA A 183 10.17 -24.01 -6.68
C ALA A 183 11.16 -22.83 -6.72
N GLU A 184 11.82 -22.59 -7.85
CA GLU A 184 12.75 -21.46 -7.99
C GLU A 184 12.03 -20.12 -7.98
N VAL A 185 10.85 -20.07 -8.60
CA VAL A 185 10.02 -18.86 -8.59
C VAL A 185 9.49 -18.54 -7.19
N LEU A 186 9.11 -19.55 -6.42
CA LEU A 186 8.68 -19.39 -5.05
C LEU A 186 9.80 -18.84 -4.16
N ASP A 187 11.04 -19.33 -4.29
CA ASP A 187 12.19 -18.77 -3.55
C ASP A 187 12.43 -17.30 -3.89
N MET A 188 12.37 -16.92 -5.17
CA MET A 188 12.50 -15.51 -5.56
C MET A 188 11.40 -14.62 -4.96
N ILE A 189 10.20 -15.17 -4.74
CA ILE A 189 9.12 -14.46 -4.04
C ILE A 189 9.42 -14.35 -2.55
N ALA A 190 9.92 -15.42 -1.91
CA ALA A 190 10.30 -15.40 -0.51
C ALA A 190 11.40 -14.35 -0.26
N ASP A 191 12.47 -14.36 -1.06
CA ASP A 191 13.54 -13.36 -1.01
C ASP A 191 12.99 -11.94 -1.20
N GLY A 192 12.07 -11.75 -2.15
CA GLY A 192 11.42 -10.45 -2.38
C GLY A 192 10.53 -9.98 -1.22
N ILE A 193 9.92 -10.91 -0.47
CA ILE A 193 9.16 -10.60 0.75
C ILE A 193 10.11 -10.18 1.87
N ASP A 194 11.21 -10.92 2.06
CA ASP A 194 12.22 -10.64 3.09
C ASP A 194 12.93 -9.30 2.83
N GLU A 195 13.27 -8.99 1.58
CA GLU A 195 13.81 -7.68 1.18
C GLU A 195 12.82 -6.55 1.48
N ALA A 196 11.53 -6.76 1.21
CA ALA A 196 10.49 -5.76 1.50
C ALA A 196 10.29 -5.53 3.00
N GLU A 197 10.47 -6.57 3.82
CA GLU A 197 10.43 -6.49 5.28
C GLU A 197 11.65 -5.73 5.82
N ALA A 198 12.86 -6.10 5.39
CA ALA A 198 14.09 -5.38 5.72
C ALA A 198 14.02 -3.89 5.34
N ALA A 199 13.36 -3.57 4.23
CA ALA A 199 13.09 -2.19 3.81
C ALA A 199 12.16 -1.43 4.76
N GLU A 200 11.12 -2.07 5.31
CA GLU A 200 10.25 -1.42 6.30
C GLU A 200 10.96 -1.29 7.64
N ASP A 201 11.75 -2.27 8.06
CA ASP A 201 12.54 -2.20 9.29
C ASP A 201 13.56 -1.06 9.24
N ALA A 202 14.30 -0.93 8.14
CA ALA A 202 15.19 0.20 7.92
C ALA A 202 14.45 1.54 7.97
N ARG A 203 13.23 1.61 7.39
CA ARG A 203 12.37 2.80 7.47
C ARG A 203 11.86 3.06 8.89
N GLN A 204 11.54 2.03 9.66
CA GLN A 204 11.07 2.16 11.03
C GLN A 204 12.19 2.68 11.95
N ILE A 205 13.40 2.12 11.82
CA ILE A 205 14.61 2.58 12.52
C ILE A 205 14.88 4.05 12.16
N ALA A 206 14.89 4.40 10.87
CA ALA A 206 15.14 5.77 10.41
C ALA A 206 14.05 6.78 10.85
N ARG A 207 12.79 6.34 11.00
CA ARG A 207 11.68 7.19 11.47
C ARG A 207 11.71 7.48 12.96
N SER A 208 12.39 6.65 13.76
CA SER A 208 12.36 6.75 15.23
C SER A 208 12.89 8.10 15.74
N GLY A 209 13.99 8.61 15.18
CA GLY A 209 14.60 9.89 15.61
C GLY A 209 13.76 11.15 15.33
N PRO A 210 13.27 11.38 14.10
CA PRO A 210 12.44 12.55 13.82
C PRO A 210 11.06 12.53 14.47
N GLN A 211 10.46 11.34 14.66
CA GLN A 211 9.13 11.22 15.25
C GLN A 211 9.11 11.50 16.75
N THR A 212 10.16 11.13 17.50
CA THR A 212 10.25 11.48 18.93
C THR A 212 10.34 12.99 19.11
N SER A 213 11.17 13.66 18.32
CA SER A 213 11.29 15.13 18.32
C SER A 213 9.97 15.81 17.94
N ALA A 214 9.31 15.33 16.89
CA ALA A 214 8.01 15.85 16.47
C ALA A 214 6.93 15.64 17.54
N ARG A 215 6.93 14.50 18.25
CA ARG A 215 5.99 14.24 19.36
C ARG A 215 6.21 15.21 20.52
N VAL A 216 7.46 15.42 20.93
CA VAL A 216 7.82 16.38 22.00
C VAL A 216 7.36 17.79 21.61
N LEU A 217 7.66 18.23 20.38
CA LEU A 217 7.19 19.50 19.84
C LEU A 217 5.65 19.58 19.87
N THR A 218 4.92 18.56 19.44
CA THR A 218 3.44 18.57 19.49
C THR A 218 2.85 18.59 20.89
N LEU A 219 3.60 18.13 21.90
CA LEU A 219 3.20 18.18 23.31
C LEU A 219 3.51 19.55 23.95
N LEU A 220 4.43 20.33 23.38
CA LEU A 220 4.89 21.61 23.93
C LEU A 220 3.75 22.62 24.16
N PRO A 221 2.79 22.83 23.23
CA PRO A 221 1.68 23.75 23.47
C PRO A 221 0.77 23.29 24.62
N MET A 222 0.55 21.98 24.78
CA MET A 222 -0.26 21.44 25.87
C MET A 222 0.43 21.61 27.24
N ILE A 223 1.74 21.35 27.28
CA ILE A 223 2.57 21.60 28.47
C ILE A 223 2.59 23.10 28.80
N GLY A 224 2.68 23.97 27.79
CA GLY A 224 2.67 25.42 27.96
C GLY A 224 1.37 25.94 28.58
N VAL A 225 0.20 25.48 28.11
CA VAL A 225 -1.10 25.84 28.69
C VAL A 225 -1.23 25.32 30.12
N GLY A 226 -0.86 24.06 30.38
CA GLY A 226 -0.90 23.49 31.73
C GLY A 226 0.05 24.19 32.72
N GLY A 227 1.23 24.59 32.27
CA GLY A 227 2.19 25.36 33.07
C GLY A 227 1.68 26.77 33.39
N ALA A 228 1.05 27.45 32.43
CA ALA A 228 0.46 28.77 32.65
C ALA A 228 -0.72 28.74 33.63
N GLU A 229 -1.53 27.67 33.58
CA GLU A 229 -2.60 27.43 34.56
C GLU A 229 -2.03 27.22 35.98
N LEU A 230 -0.97 26.41 36.11
CA LEU A 230 -0.30 26.16 37.40
C LEU A 230 0.33 27.42 38.01
N LEU A 231 0.77 28.36 37.17
CA LEU A 231 1.31 29.66 37.60
C LEU A 231 0.21 30.67 38.00
N GLY A 232 -1.07 30.29 37.90
CA GLY A 232 -2.20 31.15 38.29
C GLY A 232 -2.57 32.21 37.25
N ALA A 233 -2.05 32.11 36.01
CA ALA A 233 -2.37 33.07 34.95
C ALA A 233 -3.79 32.87 34.36
N ALA A 234 -4.54 31.88 34.85
CA ALA A 234 -5.89 31.49 34.43
C ALA A 234 -6.17 31.60 32.91
N PRO A 235 -5.29 31.06 32.03
CA PRO A 235 -5.46 31.12 30.58
C PRO A 235 -6.79 30.50 30.13
N ILE A 236 -7.30 29.49 30.85
CA ILE A 236 -8.56 28.83 30.51
C ILE A 236 -9.73 29.81 30.57
N GLU A 237 -9.84 30.63 31.62
CA GLU A 237 -10.89 31.65 31.73
C GLU A 237 -10.74 32.68 30.60
N ARG A 238 -9.51 33.16 30.37
CA ARG A 238 -9.19 34.16 29.33
C ARG A 238 -9.52 33.69 27.91
N PHE A 239 -9.47 32.38 27.64
CA PHE A 239 -9.84 31.84 26.34
C PHE A 239 -11.34 31.96 26.06
N PHE A 240 -12.19 31.89 27.08
CA PHE A 240 -13.65 31.89 26.92
C PHE A 240 -14.32 33.26 27.16
N ASP A 241 -13.57 34.27 27.60
CA ASP A 241 -14.07 35.64 27.90
C ASP A 241 -14.53 36.46 26.67
N GLY A 242 -14.31 35.99 25.44
CA GLY A 242 -14.61 36.73 24.21
C GLY A 242 -13.65 37.88 23.89
N GLY A 243 -12.60 38.07 24.69
CA GLY A 243 -11.58 39.13 24.54
C GLY A 243 -10.39 38.73 23.66
N VAL A 244 -9.26 39.41 23.87
CA VAL A 244 -8.00 39.18 23.13
C VAL A 244 -7.50 37.74 23.28
N GLY A 245 -7.74 37.10 24.42
CA GLY A 245 -7.39 35.70 24.68
C GLY A 245 -8.15 34.69 23.81
N THR A 246 -9.41 34.99 23.48
CA THR A 246 -10.22 34.14 22.58
C THR A 246 -9.70 34.21 21.14
N VAL A 247 -9.22 35.38 20.71
CA VAL A 247 -8.60 35.55 19.39
C VAL A 247 -7.30 34.74 19.29
N SER A 248 -6.43 34.82 20.30
CA SER A 248 -5.17 34.08 20.31
C SER A 248 -5.40 32.56 20.39
N PHE A 249 -6.41 32.11 21.13
CA PHE A 249 -6.81 30.71 21.22
C PHE A 249 -7.22 30.12 19.86
N VAL A 250 -8.07 30.84 19.13
CA VAL A 250 -8.54 30.39 17.80
C VAL A 250 -7.40 30.34 16.78
N ILE A 251 -6.50 31.34 16.80
CA ILE A 251 -5.30 31.35 15.94
C ILE A 251 -4.39 30.18 16.29
N GLY A 252 -4.13 29.93 17.57
CA GLY A 252 -3.31 28.83 18.05
C GLY A 252 -3.85 27.46 17.64
N ILE A 253 -5.15 27.21 17.83
CA ILE A 253 -5.81 25.98 17.40
C ILE A 253 -5.76 25.80 15.89
N ALA A 254 -6.02 26.86 15.12
CA ALA A 254 -5.98 26.79 13.66
C ALA A 254 -4.57 26.40 13.16
N CYS A 255 -3.52 27.06 13.64
CA CYS A 255 -2.13 26.73 13.32
C CYS A 255 -1.77 25.29 13.74
N PHE A 256 -2.20 24.84 14.92
CA PHE A 256 -1.98 23.48 15.40
C PHE A 256 -2.66 22.43 14.50
N LEU A 257 -3.92 22.63 14.14
CA LEU A 257 -4.67 21.71 13.28
C LEU A 257 -4.09 21.66 11.85
N ILE A 258 -3.63 22.80 11.32
CA ILE A 258 -2.98 22.87 10.01
C ILE A 258 -1.65 22.09 10.03
N GLY A 259 -0.78 22.36 11.02
CA GLY A 259 0.50 21.65 11.17
C GLY A 259 0.33 20.13 11.31
N HIS A 260 -0.65 19.69 12.11
CA HIS A 260 -0.95 18.26 12.30
C HIS A 260 -1.53 17.60 11.04
N SER A 261 -2.38 18.32 10.32
CA SER A 261 -3.01 17.80 9.09
C SER A 261 -1.99 17.62 7.98
N ILE A 262 -1.07 18.57 7.78
CA ILE A 262 0.00 18.50 6.78
C ILE A 262 0.91 17.31 7.05
N SER A 263 1.34 17.12 8.31
CA SER A 263 2.17 15.97 8.71
C SER A 263 1.49 14.63 8.38
N ARG A 264 0.19 14.52 8.67
CA ARG A 264 -0.62 13.33 8.33
C ARG A 264 -0.80 13.12 6.82
N ILE A 265 -0.88 14.19 6.03
CA ILE A 265 -1.02 14.10 4.57
C ILE A 265 0.29 13.67 3.92
N MET A 266 1.43 14.24 4.33
CA MET A 266 2.76 13.87 3.82
C MET A 266 3.10 12.41 4.09
N LEU A 267 2.74 11.91 5.28
CA LEU A 267 2.90 10.50 5.63
C LEU A 267 1.95 9.58 4.84
N ARG A 268 0.85 10.08 4.27
CA ARG A 268 -0.09 9.28 3.46
C ARG A 268 0.26 9.28 1.98
N SER A 269 0.84 10.36 1.45
CA SER A 269 1.22 10.48 0.03
C SER A 269 2.45 9.64 -0.32
N ALA A 270 3.37 9.42 0.62
CA ALA A 270 4.59 8.65 0.40
C ALA A 270 4.37 7.12 0.22
N PHE A 271 3.17 6.59 0.46
CA PHE A 271 2.91 5.13 0.47
C PHE A 271 1.75 4.68 -0.44
N ARG A 272 1.58 5.30 -1.60
CA ARG A 272 0.73 4.72 -2.65
C ARG A 272 1.51 3.58 -3.33
N ALA A 273 1.33 2.37 -2.81
CA ALA A 273 1.64 1.16 -3.56
C ALA A 273 0.57 0.99 -4.63
N ASP A 274 0.97 1.08 -5.90
CA ASP A 274 0.09 0.79 -7.02
C ASP A 274 -0.28 -0.70 -7.03
N ALA A 275 -1.44 -1.00 -7.60
CA ALA A 275 -2.03 -2.33 -7.56
C ALA A 275 -1.43 -3.34 -8.54
N SER A 276 -0.46 -2.92 -9.36
CA SER A 276 0.22 -3.76 -10.36
C SER A 276 1.29 -4.64 -9.73
N ILE A 277 1.64 -5.73 -10.41
CA ILE A 277 2.78 -6.57 -10.04
C ILE A 277 4.07 -5.74 -10.13
N ASP A 278 4.98 -6.02 -9.22
CA ASP A 278 6.29 -5.40 -9.16
C ASP A 278 7.09 -5.63 -10.46
N PRO A 279 7.61 -4.56 -11.12
CA PRO A 279 8.48 -4.70 -12.29
C PRO A 279 9.73 -5.57 -12.08
N ALA A 280 10.30 -5.62 -10.87
CA ALA A 280 11.43 -6.51 -10.58
C ALA A 280 10.99 -7.97 -10.69
N ILE A 281 9.83 -8.30 -10.10
CA ILE A 281 9.28 -9.65 -10.19
C ILE A 281 8.88 -10.01 -11.63
N LEU A 282 8.39 -9.06 -12.43
CA LEU A 282 8.16 -9.32 -13.86
C LEU A 282 9.47 -9.73 -14.57
N CYS A 283 10.59 -9.08 -14.26
CA CYS A 283 11.90 -9.47 -14.80
C CYS A 283 12.35 -10.85 -14.30
N ASP A 284 12.14 -11.18 -13.02
CA ASP A 284 12.51 -12.49 -12.45
C ASP A 284 11.67 -13.63 -13.01
N LEU A 285 10.36 -13.42 -13.16
CA LEU A 285 9.46 -14.37 -13.82
C LEU A 285 9.85 -14.54 -15.29
N ALA A 286 10.16 -13.44 -15.98
CA ALA A 286 10.64 -13.52 -17.36
C ALA A 286 11.93 -14.34 -17.47
N ARG A 287 12.87 -14.12 -16.54
CA ARG A 287 14.13 -14.86 -16.45
C ARG A 287 13.86 -16.36 -16.26
N ALA A 288 13.01 -16.74 -15.30
CA ALA A 288 12.65 -18.14 -15.06
C ALA A 288 11.94 -18.80 -16.25
N GLY A 289 11.07 -18.07 -16.95
CA GLY A 289 10.43 -18.56 -18.17
C GLY A 289 11.45 -18.83 -19.29
N LEU A 290 12.38 -17.90 -19.50
CA LEU A 290 13.41 -18.04 -20.52
C LEU A 290 14.45 -19.13 -20.18
N GLU A 291 14.83 -19.26 -18.90
CA GLU A 291 15.72 -20.34 -18.42
C GLU A 291 15.09 -21.73 -18.56
N SER A 292 13.77 -21.83 -18.45
CA SER A 292 13.02 -23.06 -18.74
C SER A 292 12.77 -23.29 -20.23
N GLY A 293 13.34 -22.46 -21.11
CA GLY A 293 13.30 -22.63 -22.57
C GLY A 293 12.08 -22.01 -23.25
N ALA A 294 11.25 -21.22 -22.54
CA ALA A 294 10.18 -20.48 -23.18
C ALA A 294 10.75 -19.40 -24.12
N SER A 295 10.04 -19.12 -25.21
CA SER A 295 10.40 -18.01 -26.11
C SER A 295 9.97 -16.67 -25.51
N ILE A 296 10.58 -15.56 -25.96
CA ILE A 296 10.18 -14.19 -25.54
C ILE A 296 8.67 -13.97 -25.70
N PRO A 297 8.02 -14.30 -26.83
CA PRO A 297 6.57 -14.13 -26.97
C PRO A 297 5.77 -15.02 -26.01
N ALA A 298 6.17 -16.27 -25.80
CA ALA A 298 5.49 -17.18 -24.87
C ALA A 298 5.57 -16.64 -23.43
N THR A 299 6.75 -16.16 -23.02
CA THR A 299 6.97 -15.52 -21.73
C THR A 299 6.10 -14.27 -21.55
N LEU A 300 6.07 -13.38 -22.54
CA LEU A 300 5.23 -12.16 -22.49
C LEU A 300 3.73 -12.48 -22.42
N LYS A 301 3.27 -13.49 -23.16
CA LYS A 301 1.88 -13.98 -23.10
C LYS A 301 1.54 -14.52 -21.72
N ALA A 302 2.41 -15.37 -21.16
CA ALA A 302 2.21 -15.95 -19.84
C ALA A 302 2.24 -14.88 -18.73
N LEU A 303 3.14 -13.88 -18.82
CA LEU A 303 3.16 -12.74 -17.89
C LEU A 303 1.89 -11.91 -18.00
N GLY A 304 1.41 -11.63 -19.21
CA GLY A 304 0.14 -10.93 -19.43
C GLY A 304 -1.04 -11.66 -18.80
N HIS A 305 -1.13 -12.97 -19.03
CA HIS A 305 -2.18 -13.82 -18.44
C HIS A 305 -2.11 -13.85 -16.90
N ALA A 306 -0.92 -14.11 -16.35
CA ALA A 306 -0.68 -14.21 -14.92
C ALA A 306 -0.97 -12.90 -14.16
N SER A 307 -0.62 -11.77 -14.77
CA SER A 307 -0.84 -10.43 -14.21
C SER A 307 -2.23 -9.86 -14.47
N GLY A 308 -2.97 -10.44 -15.42
CA GLY A 308 -4.21 -9.87 -15.97
C GLY A 308 -3.98 -8.67 -16.89
N GLU A 309 -2.74 -8.40 -17.31
CA GLU A 309 -2.37 -7.30 -18.18
C GLU A 309 -2.46 -7.72 -19.65
N LYS A 310 -3.65 -7.52 -20.24
CA LYS A 310 -3.91 -7.82 -21.66
C LYS A 310 -2.96 -7.10 -22.62
N ALA A 311 -2.39 -5.96 -22.21
CA ALA A 311 -1.45 -5.25 -23.05
C ALA A 311 -0.15 -6.03 -23.29
N LEU A 312 0.30 -6.86 -22.34
CA LEU A 312 1.45 -7.76 -22.54
C LEU A 312 1.11 -8.94 -23.46
N GLU A 313 -0.10 -9.48 -23.35
CA GLU A 313 -0.59 -10.50 -24.30
C GLU A 313 -0.66 -9.93 -25.72
N ARG A 314 -1.12 -8.69 -25.87
CA ARG A 314 -1.12 -7.95 -27.15
C ARG A 314 0.29 -7.82 -27.70
N VAL A 315 1.25 -7.31 -26.91
CA VAL A 315 2.66 -7.16 -27.34
C VAL A 315 3.22 -8.48 -27.83
N SER A 316 2.98 -9.58 -27.11
CA SER A 316 3.37 -10.94 -27.53
C SER A 316 2.83 -11.31 -28.92
N GLN A 317 1.55 -11.03 -29.18
CA GLN A 317 0.94 -11.30 -30.49
C GLN A 317 1.52 -10.38 -31.58
N GLU A 318 1.70 -9.10 -31.30
CA GLU A 318 2.21 -8.13 -32.27
C GLU A 318 3.62 -8.47 -32.74
N ILE A 319 4.54 -8.82 -31.82
CA ILE A 319 5.90 -9.23 -32.20
C ILE A 319 5.92 -10.56 -32.97
N LEU A 320 4.98 -11.48 -32.69
CA LEU A 320 4.83 -12.72 -33.47
C LEU A 320 4.34 -12.45 -34.91
N TYR A 321 3.52 -11.41 -35.10
CA TYR A 321 3.09 -10.96 -36.43
C TYR A 321 4.12 -10.06 -37.14
N GLY A 322 5.33 -9.93 -36.60
CA GLY A 322 6.41 -9.15 -37.21
C GLY A 322 6.27 -7.63 -37.05
N VAL A 323 5.40 -7.17 -36.14
CA VAL A 323 5.36 -5.74 -35.78
C VAL A 323 6.70 -5.35 -35.15
N GLU A 324 7.26 -4.21 -35.58
CA GLU A 324 8.51 -3.70 -35.04
C GLU A 324 8.43 -3.54 -33.51
N TRP A 325 9.47 -3.96 -32.79
CA TRP A 325 9.53 -3.97 -31.33
C TRP A 325 9.03 -2.65 -30.70
N LYS A 326 9.58 -1.51 -31.13
CA LYS A 326 9.21 -0.20 -30.58
C LYS A 326 7.74 0.19 -30.82
N ILE A 327 7.12 -0.34 -31.88
CA ILE A 327 5.72 -0.11 -32.21
C ILE A 327 4.83 -1.04 -31.38
N ALA A 328 5.20 -2.32 -31.24
CA ALA A 328 4.44 -3.29 -30.46
C ALA A 328 4.28 -2.84 -28.99
N TRP A 329 5.37 -2.29 -28.41
CA TRP A 329 5.35 -1.76 -27.05
C TRP A 329 4.62 -0.42 -26.89
N ARG A 330 3.94 0.12 -27.92
CA ARG A 330 3.12 1.34 -27.82
C ARG A 330 1.61 1.03 -27.82
N PRO A 331 0.84 1.57 -26.85
CA PRO A 331 1.28 2.28 -25.64
C PRO A 331 1.96 1.32 -24.66
N LEU A 332 2.94 1.86 -23.90
CA LEU A 332 3.72 1.06 -22.96
C LEU A 332 2.86 0.61 -21.78
N PRO A 333 2.70 -0.72 -21.54
CA PRO A 333 1.98 -1.22 -20.38
C PRO A 333 2.63 -0.73 -19.08
N LYS A 334 1.81 -0.37 -18.09
CA LYS A 334 2.31 0.16 -16.81
C LYS A 334 3.23 -0.85 -16.13
N GLY A 335 4.39 -0.40 -15.64
CA GLY A 335 5.35 -1.25 -14.95
C GLY A 335 6.12 -2.22 -15.86
N SER A 336 5.89 -2.20 -17.18
CA SER A 336 6.58 -3.09 -18.13
C SER A 336 7.81 -2.47 -18.82
N GLU A 337 8.16 -1.22 -18.48
CA GLU A 337 9.29 -0.52 -19.08
C GLU A 337 10.61 -1.28 -18.89
N LEU A 338 10.81 -1.84 -17.70
CA LEU A 338 12.04 -2.55 -17.36
C LEU A 338 12.20 -3.83 -18.17
N ILE A 339 11.14 -4.62 -18.29
CA ILE A 339 11.15 -5.87 -19.07
C ILE A 339 11.24 -5.56 -20.58
N ALA A 340 10.56 -4.53 -21.08
CA ALA A 340 10.64 -4.10 -22.48
C ALA A 340 12.09 -3.75 -22.87
N ARG A 341 12.76 -2.94 -22.04
CA ARG A 341 14.17 -2.58 -22.26
C ARG A 341 15.11 -3.80 -22.15
N ALA A 342 14.87 -4.68 -21.17
CA ALA A 342 15.73 -5.83 -20.94
C ALA A 342 15.65 -6.89 -22.05
N LEU A 343 14.50 -7.01 -22.72
CA LEU A 343 14.28 -7.97 -23.81
C LEU A 343 14.59 -7.41 -25.21
N GLU A 344 14.71 -6.09 -25.36
CA GLU A 344 14.92 -5.43 -26.66
C GLU A 344 16.19 -5.94 -27.37
N GLY A 345 17.32 -5.95 -26.69
CA GLY A 345 18.59 -6.44 -27.26
C GLY A 345 18.53 -7.94 -27.60
N ALA A 346 17.80 -8.73 -26.84
CA ALA A 346 17.62 -10.15 -27.14
C ALA A 346 16.75 -10.37 -28.39
N TRP A 347 15.71 -9.56 -28.56
CA TRP A 347 14.83 -9.66 -29.72
C TRP A 347 15.45 -9.09 -31.00
N CYS A 348 16.12 -7.93 -30.90
CA CYS A 348 16.62 -7.21 -32.07
C CYS A 348 18.03 -7.66 -32.49
N GLU A 349 18.87 -8.05 -31.53
CA GLU A 349 20.31 -8.30 -31.77
C GLU A 349 20.72 -9.73 -31.40
N GLY A 350 19.81 -10.56 -30.85
CA GLY A 350 20.10 -11.94 -30.44
C GLY A 350 20.95 -12.07 -29.18
N ALA A 351 21.13 -10.98 -28.42
CA ALA A 351 21.87 -11.01 -27.16
C ALA A 351 21.14 -11.86 -26.09
N SER A 352 21.88 -12.39 -25.10
CA SER A 352 21.23 -13.11 -24.00
C SER A 352 20.45 -12.16 -23.09
N PRO A 353 19.13 -12.37 -22.87
CA PRO A 353 18.31 -11.51 -22.02
C PRO A 353 18.54 -11.75 -20.52
N LEU A 354 19.05 -12.93 -20.12
CA LEU A 354 19.08 -13.37 -18.73
C LEU A 354 19.91 -12.46 -17.82
N PRO A 355 21.15 -12.06 -18.17
CA PRO A 355 21.96 -11.18 -17.32
C PRO A 355 21.36 -9.79 -17.18
N VAL A 356 20.74 -9.27 -18.26
CA VAL A 356 20.11 -7.94 -18.26
C VAL A 356 18.86 -7.94 -17.39
N LEU A 357 18.04 -9.00 -17.45
CA LEU A 357 16.86 -9.17 -16.58
C LEU A 357 17.27 -9.26 -15.10
N ALA A 358 18.24 -10.12 -14.77
CA ALA A 358 18.73 -10.28 -13.40
C ALA A 358 19.29 -8.98 -12.83
N ARG A 359 20.14 -8.29 -13.60
CA ARG A 359 20.71 -7.00 -13.19
C ARG A 359 19.66 -5.90 -13.06
N SER A 360 18.67 -5.89 -13.94
CA SER A 360 17.57 -4.92 -13.91
C SER A 360 16.70 -5.08 -12.67
N ALA A 361 16.33 -6.32 -12.34
CA ALA A 361 15.58 -6.65 -11.13
C ALA A 361 16.36 -6.26 -9.87
N GLN A 362 17.64 -6.64 -9.79
CA GLN A 362 18.51 -6.31 -8.66
C GLN A 362 18.72 -4.80 -8.50
N GLN A 363 18.97 -4.09 -9.60
CA GLN A 363 19.11 -2.64 -9.57
C GLN A 363 17.85 -1.95 -9.05
N LEU A 364 16.65 -2.46 -9.40
CA LEU A 364 15.39 -1.90 -8.90
C LEU A 364 15.22 -2.15 -7.40
N ARG A 365 15.53 -3.36 -6.91
CA ARG A 365 15.53 -3.70 -5.47
C ARG A 365 16.48 -2.80 -4.68
N THR A 366 17.73 -2.68 -5.12
CA THR A 366 18.75 -1.83 -4.47
C THR A 366 18.37 -0.36 -4.50
N ARG A 367 17.88 0.16 -5.63
CA ARG A 367 17.42 1.56 -5.73
C ARG A 367 16.30 1.85 -4.74
N ARG A 368 15.34 0.94 -4.59
CA ARG A 368 14.26 1.10 -3.60
C ARG A 368 14.78 1.16 -2.17
N MET A 369 15.80 0.38 -1.82
CA MET A 369 16.40 0.45 -0.48
C MET A 369 17.08 1.79 -0.25
N SER A 370 17.87 2.24 -1.22
CA SER A 370 18.54 3.55 -1.17
C SER A 370 17.52 4.69 -1.12
N ASP A 371 16.51 4.68 -1.99
CA ASP A 371 15.43 5.66 -2.03
C ASP A 371 14.65 5.66 -0.72
N ALA A 372 14.32 4.50 -0.16
CA ALA A 372 13.65 4.40 1.13
C ALA A 372 14.45 5.06 2.26
N ARG A 373 15.77 4.86 2.28
CA ARG A 373 16.69 5.49 3.24
C ARG A 373 16.76 7.00 3.04
N THR A 374 17.00 7.46 1.82
CA THR A 374 17.08 8.89 1.50
C THR A 374 15.76 9.61 1.74
N GLN A 375 14.61 8.99 1.44
CA GLN A 375 13.30 9.56 1.75
C GLN A 375 13.07 9.63 3.26
N ALA A 376 13.53 8.65 4.05
CA ALA A 376 13.44 8.69 5.50
C ALA A 376 14.28 9.83 6.11
N GLU A 377 15.50 10.03 5.60
CA GLU A 377 16.37 11.15 5.99
C GLU A 377 15.73 12.51 5.64
N LYS A 378 15.25 12.66 4.40
CA LYS A 378 14.54 13.87 3.94
C LYS A 378 13.24 14.12 4.69
N LEU A 379 12.54 13.06 5.10
CA LEU A 379 11.34 13.16 5.93
C LEU A 379 11.65 13.80 7.28
N GLY A 380 12.81 13.54 7.89
CA GLY A 380 13.19 14.19 9.14
C GLY A 380 13.24 15.72 9.02
N VAL A 381 13.93 16.22 7.98
CA VAL A 381 14.01 17.67 7.71
C VAL A 381 12.64 18.23 7.29
N ARG A 382 11.91 17.54 6.41
CA ARG A 382 10.57 17.94 5.95
C ARG A 382 9.50 17.86 7.03
N LEU A 383 9.69 17.08 8.08
CA LEU A 383 8.77 17.02 9.22
C LEU A 383 9.07 18.17 10.19
N VAL A 384 10.34 18.38 10.55
CA VAL A 384 10.71 19.38 11.56
C VAL A 384 10.43 20.81 11.09
N LEU A 385 10.66 21.13 9.81
CA LEU A 385 10.51 22.48 9.29
C LEU A 385 9.05 23.03 9.33
N PRO A 386 8.03 22.37 8.75
CA PRO A 386 6.65 22.83 8.87
C PRO A 386 6.16 22.73 10.32
N LEU A 387 6.59 21.71 11.08
CA LEU A 387 6.19 21.60 12.48
C LEU A 387 6.70 22.81 13.28
N GLY A 388 7.96 23.22 13.10
CA GLY A 388 8.50 24.43 13.72
C GLY A 388 7.76 25.69 13.28
N VAL A 389 7.53 25.88 11.98
CA VAL A 389 6.84 27.07 11.43
C VAL A 389 5.39 27.20 11.93
N PHE A 390 4.68 26.09 12.18
CA PHE A 390 3.29 26.13 12.65
C PHE A 390 3.13 26.00 14.16
N LEU A 391 4.02 25.28 14.86
CA LEU A 391 3.93 25.14 16.32
C LEU A 391 4.49 26.34 17.06
N LEU A 392 5.53 27.01 16.55
CA LEU A 392 6.14 28.14 17.27
C LEU A 392 5.12 29.30 17.39
N PRO A 393 4.39 29.70 16.34
CA PRO A 393 3.30 30.67 16.46
C PRO A 393 2.16 30.16 17.34
N ALA A 394 1.82 28.87 17.28
CA ALA A 394 0.78 28.30 18.13
C ALA A 394 1.17 28.34 19.61
N PHE A 395 2.42 28.02 19.96
CA PHE A 395 2.96 28.11 21.30
C PHE A 395 2.97 29.54 21.81
N VAL A 396 3.44 30.49 20.99
CA VAL A 396 3.42 31.91 21.34
C VAL A 396 1.98 32.37 21.60
N ALA A 397 1.05 32.02 20.72
CA ALA A 397 -0.35 32.42 20.85
C ALA A 397 -1.08 31.80 22.06
N LEU A 398 -0.81 30.51 22.35
CA LEU A 398 -1.51 29.76 23.39
C LEU A 398 -0.86 29.86 24.77
N ALA A 399 0.46 30.00 24.85
CA ALA A 399 1.19 29.99 26.13
C ALA A 399 1.79 31.35 26.50
N VAL A 400 2.37 32.08 25.53
CA VAL A 400 3.13 33.31 25.84
C VAL A 400 2.23 34.54 25.92
N ILE A 401 1.32 34.73 24.96
CA ILE A 401 0.42 35.90 24.93
C ILE A 401 -0.42 36.02 26.21
N PRO A 402 -1.10 34.95 26.70
CA PRO A 402 -1.92 35.06 27.91
C PRO A 402 -1.12 35.48 29.13
N VAL A 403 0.10 34.95 29.29
CA VAL A 403 0.99 35.30 30.41
C VAL A 403 1.44 36.76 30.32
N ILE A 404 1.82 37.24 29.13
CA ILE A 404 2.18 38.65 28.93
C ILE A 404 1.00 39.57 29.26
N VAL A 405 -0.21 39.22 28.82
CA VAL A 405 -1.42 39.99 29.11
C VAL A 405 -1.69 40.01 30.61
N HIS A 406 -1.60 38.87 31.29
CA HIS A 406 -1.76 38.77 32.74
C HIS A 406 -0.74 39.64 33.50
N ILE A 407 0.53 39.61 33.11
CA ILE A 407 1.58 40.43 33.72
C ILE A 407 1.37 41.92 33.43
N ALA A 408 0.94 42.28 32.21
CA ALA A 408 0.66 43.67 31.85
C ALA A 408 -0.54 44.22 32.63
N GLU A 409 -1.59 43.43 32.81
CA GLU A 409 -2.77 43.79 33.62
C GLU A 409 -2.43 43.86 35.12
N GLY A 410 -1.57 42.96 35.62
CA GLY A 410 -1.12 42.96 37.02
C GLY A 410 -0.03 43.99 37.35
N GLY A 411 0.77 44.43 36.37
CA GLY A 411 1.88 45.36 36.54
C GLY A 411 1.55 46.83 36.28
N PHE A 412 0.48 47.12 35.54
CA PHE A 412 -0.03 48.48 35.29
C PHE A 412 -1.20 48.89 36.21
N GLY A 413 -1.54 48.06 37.21
CA GLY A 413 -2.48 48.42 38.27
C GLY A 413 -1.85 49.38 39.27
N TRP A 414 -1.86 50.68 38.95
CA TRP A 414 -1.87 51.75 39.95
C TRP A 414 -3.32 52.18 40.20
#